data_AF-A0A1Q5K4P1-F1
#
_entry.id   AF-A0A1Q5K4P1-F1
#
_cell.length_a   1.000
_cell.length_b   1.000
_cell.length_c   1.000
_cell.angle_alpha   90.00
_cell.angle_beta   90.00
_cell.angle_gamma   90.00
#
_symmetry.space_group_name_H-M   'P 1'
#
loop_
_entity.id
_entity.type
_entity.pdbx_description
1 polymer ?
#
loop_
_entity_poly.entity_id
_entity_poly.type
_entity_poly.pdbx_seq_one_letter_code
_entity_poly.pdbx_strand_id
1 'polypeptide(L)'
;MPPFRPARLLAVALLAVLPGALLPATAAQAASRTVQGGRLDWGIKSSFQSYVTGPIAQGSWGLTGGAATVGGSQFRFHSATGSYDPASGAFRAGFSGGVRFTGHKKSDGSYELDLTISRPTVRIQGGSGTLYADMTSKERGSGRVTTAAQVPLATLGLSGIDMRGGTTPVALTNIPATLTAQGAKSFAGYYTAGTPLDPVSLSVDTTGPAAKPSTSPKPGNSAEPKKKSTAGRFEDAAVDWGVRRTFREYVTGSIGQGKWTLADGAQDGGALFRFPKGKGTYDPERKTLAATFAGSVRFTAHDGLDLKLSRFVVALKSGRGTLSADVLSDGKATRSVPLVTFAAKDFAPKNGLAVLTEAPATLTADGAKVFGSLYKAGTAMDPVSLAVATEAKAALPALPDLGSDASASPSPEPTGSPAAKAAPVPTAAEKDDGSRTGLYLALGGAGLLAAAAVTVLLLVRRNRPSPDAS
;
A
#
# COMPACT_ATOMS: atom_id res chain seq x y z
N MET A 1 15.06 -96.67 -34.30
CA MET A 1 14.81 -97.57 -33.15
C MET A 1 15.01 -96.78 -31.86
N PRO A 2 14.18 -97.01 -30.82
CA PRO A 2 13.78 -96.06 -29.77
C PRO A 2 14.43 -96.48 -28.41
N PRO A 3 14.03 -96.10 -27.16
CA PRO A 3 12.76 -95.48 -26.76
C PRO A 3 12.65 -94.69 -25.40
N PHE A 4 11.40 -94.32 -25.09
CA PHE A 4 10.71 -94.22 -23.77
C PHE A 4 11.14 -93.23 -22.66
N ARG A 5 10.15 -92.42 -22.22
CA ARG A 5 10.01 -91.84 -20.87
C ARG A 5 9.56 -92.94 -19.87
N PRO A 6 9.88 -92.84 -18.56
CA PRO A 6 8.86 -92.46 -17.54
C PRO A 6 9.47 -91.62 -16.36
N ALA A 7 8.81 -90.58 -15.83
CA ALA A 7 7.78 -90.52 -14.77
C ALA A 7 8.25 -90.68 -13.30
N ARG A 8 7.76 -89.75 -12.44
CA ARG A 8 7.60 -89.70 -10.95
C ARG A 8 8.45 -88.62 -10.26
N LEU A 9 7.90 -87.48 -9.81
CA LEU A 9 6.89 -87.15 -8.77
C LEU A 9 7.50 -86.96 -7.35
N LEU A 10 7.27 -85.74 -6.82
CA LEU A 10 7.23 -85.28 -5.41
C LEU A 10 8.56 -85.33 -4.60
N ALA A 11 8.90 -84.39 -3.71
CA ALA A 11 8.13 -83.31 -3.07
C ALA A 11 9.08 -82.32 -2.33
N VAL A 12 8.63 -81.06 -2.18
CA VAL A 12 8.82 -80.15 -1.01
C VAL A 12 10.27 -79.70 -0.71
N ALA A 13 10.62 -78.44 -0.47
CA ALA A 13 10.00 -77.12 -0.53
C ALA A 13 11.14 -76.11 -0.35
N LEU A 14 11.05 -74.92 -0.94
CA LEU A 14 11.41 -73.67 -0.27
C LEU A 14 10.86 -72.51 -1.10
N LEU A 15 9.86 -71.84 -0.56
CA LEU A 15 9.23 -70.65 -1.12
C LEU A 15 9.65 -69.49 -0.21
N ALA A 16 10.49 -68.58 -0.70
CA ALA A 16 10.67 -67.19 -0.26
C ALA A 16 11.97 -66.64 -0.86
N VAL A 17 12.15 -65.38 -1.27
CA VAL A 17 11.36 -64.14 -1.34
C VAL A 17 12.29 -63.23 -2.17
N LEU A 18 11.79 -62.60 -3.24
CA LEU A 18 12.30 -61.31 -3.78
C LEU A 18 11.50 -60.85 -5.01
N PRO A 19 10.45 -60.03 -4.84
CA PRO A 19 10.22 -58.91 -5.73
C PRO A 19 10.82 -57.67 -5.05
N GLY A 20 11.90 -57.14 -5.64
CA GLY A 20 12.44 -55.84 -5.25
C GLY A 20 11.32 -54.80 -5.28
N ALA A 21 11.08 -54.20 -4.12
CA ALA A 21 10.10 -53.14 -3.96
C ALA A 21 10.46 -51.96 -4.88
N LEU A 22 9.72 -51.83 -5.99
CA LEU A 22 9.46 -50.52 -6.59
C LEU A 22 8.61 -49.75 -5.59
N LEU A 23 9.27 -49.11 -4.62
CA LEU A 23 8.64 -48.02 -3.88
C LEU A 23 8.27 -46.96 -4.92
N PRO A 24 7.00 -46.54 -5.04
CA PRO A 24 6.73 -45.32 -5.78
C PRO A 24 7.50 -44.22 -5.05
N ALA A 25 8.36 -43.51 -5.77
CA ALA A 25 8.88 -42.25 -5.31
C ALA A 25 7.66 -41.38 -5.01
N THR A 26 7.31 -41.25 -3.72
CA THR A 26 6.33 -40.27 -3.28
C THR A 26 6.94 -38.93 -3.65
N ALA A 27 6.52 -38.37 -4.78
CA ALA A 27 6.79 -36.99 -5.12
C ALA A 27 6.50 -36.18 -3.87
N ALA A 28 7.50 -35.50 -3.34
CA ALA A 28 7.31 -34.60 -2.21
C ALA A 28 6.27 -33.56 -2.65
N GLN A 29 5.02 -33.78 -2.25
CA GLN A 29 3.94 -32.85 -2.50
C GLN A 29 4.32 -31.57 -1.78
N ALA A 30 4.63 -30.53 -2.54
CA ALA A 30 4.96 -29.24 -1.97
C ALA A 30 3.69 -28.73 -1.29
N ALA A 31 3.64 -28.86 0.03
CA ALA A 31 2.47 -28.53 0.83
C ALA A 31 2.08 -27.05 0.63
N SER A 32 0.77 -26.78 0.67
CA SER A 32 0.25 -25.42 0.60
C SER A 32 0.90 -24.54 1.67
N ARG A 33 1.33 -23.35 1.26
CA ARG A 33 1.94 -22.33 2.10
C ARG A 33 0.91 -21.28 2.50
N THR A 34 1.04 -20.74 3.70
CA THR A 34 0.24 -19.60 4.16
C THR A 34 0.90 -18.31 3.65
N VAL A 35 0.11 -17.41 3.09
CA VAL A 35 0.55 -16.04 2.81
C VAL A 35 0.40 -15.24 4.11
N GLN A 36 1.48 -14.63 4.58
CA GLN A 36 1.52 -13.85 5.81
C GLN A 36 2.53 -12.72 5.66
N GLY A 37 2.03 -11.50 5.46
CA GLY A 37 2.85 -10.33 5.19
C GLY A 37 3.05 -10.11 3.70
N GLY A 38 3.22 -8.84 3.32
CA GLY A 38 3.35 -8.46 1.93
C GLY A 38 2.56 -7.22 1.55
N ARG A 39 2.83 -6.77 0.33
CA ARG A 39 2.29 -5.53 -0.22
C ARG A 39 1.80 -5.69 -1.65
N LEU A 40 0.86 -4.84 -2.03
CA LEU A 40 0.38 -4.65 -3.39
C LEU A 40 0.45 -3.17 -3.73
N ASP A 41 1.16 -2.86 -4.81
CA ASP A 41 1.36 -1.50 -5.32
C ASP A 41 0.55 -1.33 -6.61
N TRP A 42 -0.37 -0.35 -6.61
CA TRP A 42 -1.29 -0.13 -7.73
C TRP A 42 -1.75 1.33 -7.81
N GLY A 43 -1.69 1.92 -9.01
CA GLY A 43 -2.13 3.29 -9.27
C GLY A 43 -3.64 3.42 -9.55
N ILE A 44 -4.38 2.32 -9.61
CA ILE A 44 -5.77 2.30 -10.11
C ILE A 44 -5.85 2.67 -11.58
N LYS A 45 -5.76 3.97 -11.88
CA LYS A 45 -5.67 4.49 -13.24
C LYS A 45 -5.12 5.92 -13.18
N SER A 46 -3.93 6.13 -13.74
CA SER A 46 -3.24 7.42 -13.79
C SER A 46 -4.14 8.56 -14.30
N SER A 47 -4.84 8.35 -15.43
CA SER A 47 -5.76 9.35 -15.99
C SER A 47 -6.94 9.68 -15.06
N PHE A 48 -7.40 8.73 -14.25
CA PHE A 48 -8.46 8.96 -13.26
C PHE A 48 -7.94 9.80 -12.10
N GLN A 49 -6.74 9.50 -11.59
CA GLN A 49 -6.10 10.30 -10.56
C GLN A 49 -5.93 11.75 -11.02
N SER A 50 -5.36 11.96 -12.22
CA SER A 50 -5.18 13.29 -12.81
C SER A 50 -6.50 14.03 -13.02
N TYR A 51 -7.57 13.33 -13.39
CA TYR A 51 -8.90 13.91 -13.49
C TYR A 51 -9.43 14.37 -12.13
N VAL A 52 -9.34 13.52 -11.10
CA VAL A 52 -9.82 13.82 -9.74
C VAL A 52 -9.07 15.02 -9.17
N THR A 53 -7.75 15.07 -9.27
CA THR A 53 -6.94 16.17 -8.71
C THR A 53 -6.82 17.38 -9.64
N GLY A 54 -7.34 17.27 -10.86
CA GLY A 54 -7.26 18.30 -11.89
C GLY A 54 -8.33 19.40 -11.76
N PRO A 55 -8.28 20.40 -12.66
CA PRO A 55 -9.15 21.57 -12.59
C PRO A 55 -10.63 21.28 -12.88
N ILE A 56 -10.95 20.10 -13.43
CA ILE A 56 -12.31 19.69 -13.78
C ILE A 56 -13.05 19.15 -12.56
N ALA A 57 -12.53 18.10 -11.91
CA ALA A 57 -13.18 17.54 -10.74
C ALA A 57 -12.90 18.33 -9.47
N GLN A 58 -11.77 19.07 -9.42
CA GLN A 58 -11.34 19.84 -8.25
C GLN A 58 -11.42 19.03 -6.95
N GLY A 59 -11.06 17.76 -7.09
CA GLY A 59 -11.23 16.74 -6.09
C GLY A 59 -9.94 16.47 -5.32
N SER A 60 -10.01 15.43 -4.52
CA SER A 60 -8.90 14.94 -3.74
C SER A 60 -9.05 13.45 -3.52
N TRP A 61 -8.06 12.85 -2.88
CA TRP A 61 -8.17 11.50 -2.41
C TRP A 61 -7.51 11.35 -1.05
N GLY A 62 -8.01 10.40 -0.27
CA GLY A 62 -7.53 10.08 1.07
C GLY A 62 -7.27 8.59 1.20
N LEU A 63 -6.28 8.23 2.03
CA LEU A 63 -5.92 6.85 2.34
C LEU A 63 -6.56 6.44 3.66
N THR A 64 -6.92 5.17 3.77
CA THR A 64 -7.51 4.59 4.99
C THR A 64 -6.90 3.22 5.27
N GLY A 65 -7.00 2.79 6.53
CA GLY A 65 -6.64 1.43 6.93
C GLY A 65 -5.16 1.10 6.70
N GLY A 66 -4.27 2.08 6.92
CA GLY A 66 -2.82 1.93 6.79
C GLY A 66 -2.26 1.96 5.37
N ALA A 67 -3.10 2.19 4.35
CA ALA A 67 -2.61 2.37 2.97
C ALA A 67 -1.61 3.53 2.87
N ALA A 68 -0.63 3.37 1.99
CA ALA A 68 0.43 4.34 1.76
C ALA A 68 0.53 4.76 0.29
N THR A 69 1.40 5.72 0.00
CA THR A 69 1.89 5.97 -1.36
C THR A 69 3.31 5.46 -1.52
N VAL A 70 3.62 5.01 -2.73
CA VAL A 70 4.98 4.70 -3.17
C VAL A 70 5.23 5.37 -4.51
N GLY A 71 6.37 6.06 -4.63
CA GLY A 71 6.64 6.92 -5.78
C GLY A 71 5.60 8.05 -5.92
N GLY A 72 5.40 8.52 -7.15
CA GLY A 72 4.54 9.67 -7.42
C GLY A 72 3.05 9.37 -7.63
N SER A 73 2.66 8.11 -7.85
CA SER A 73 1.31 7.79 -8.35
C SER A 73 0.75 6.42 -7.97
N GLN A 74 1.43 5.64 -7.13
CA GLN A 74 0.96 4.32 -6.72
C GLN A 74 0.50 4.31 -5.27
N PHE A 75 -0.59 3.60 -5.02
CA PHE A 75 -1.05 3.26 -3.69
C PHE A 75 -0.48 1.93 -3.27
N ARG A 76 -0.04 1.83 -2.03
CA ARG A 76 0.46 0.62 -1.40
C ARG A 76 -0.56 0.10 -0.40
N PHE A 77 -1.05 -1.10 -0.67
CA PHE A 77 -1.85 -1.93 0.21
C PHE A 77 -0.92 -2.94 0.89
N HIS A 78 -1.20 -3.33 2.13
CA HIS A 78 -0.24 -4.06 2.98
C HIS A 78 -0.86 -5.25 3.70
N SER A 79 -0.09 -5.93 4.55
CA SER A 79 -0.53 -7.03 5.42
C SER A 79 -1.27 -8.11 4.65
N ALA A 80 -0.62 -8.63 3.61
CA ALA A 80 -1.16 -9.70 2.80
C ALA A 80 -1.49 -10.94 3.65
N THR A 81 -2.65 -11.56 3.40
CA THR A 81 -3.06 -12.83 4.00
C THR A 81 -3.69 -13.74 2.96
N GLY A 82 -3.50 -15.05 3.11
CA GLY A 82 -4.11 -16.03 2.21
C GLY A 82 -3.30 -17.31 2.06
N SER A 83 -3.24 -17.84 0.86
CA SER A 83 -2.68 -19.16 0.58
C SER A 83 -1.97 -19.22 -0.76
N TYR A 84 -0.94 -20.03 -0.83
CA TYR A 84 -0.18 -20.31 -2.03
C TYR A 84 0.10 -21.81 -2.14
N ASP A 85 -0.29 -22.43 -3.24
CA ASP A 85 0.05 -23.81 -3.55
C ASP A 85 1.14 -23.83 -4.64
N PRO A 86 2.40 -24.12 -4.28
CA PRO A 86 3.49 -24.17 -5.25
C PRO A 86 3.38 -25.34 -6.25
N ALA A 87 2.57 -26.36 -5.99
CA ALA A 87 2.42 -27.49 -6.92
C ALA A 87 1.47 -27.13 -8.07
N SER A 88 0.31 -26.53 -7.75
CA SER A 88 -0.68 -26.12 -8.75
C SER A 88 -0.49 -24.69 -9.27
N GLY A 89 0.29 -23.87 -8.55
CA GLY A 89 0.39 -22.42 -8.77
C GLY A 89 -0.85 -21.64 -8.33
N ALA A 90 -1.79 -22.28 -7.62
CA ALA A 90 -2.96 -21.59 -7.09
C ALA A 90 -2.53 -20.59 -6.01
N PHE A 91 -2.99 -19.35 -6.14
CA PHE A 91 -2.57 -18.26 -5.28
C PHE A 91 -3.76 -17.38 -4.88
N ARG A 92 -3.82 -17.01 -3.61
CA ARG A 92 -4.75 -16.02 -3.08
C ARG A 92 -4.04 -15.15 -2.06
N ALA A 93 -4.04 -13.84 -2.27
CA ALA A 93 -3.55 -12.86 -1.30
C ALA A 93 -4.53 -11.69 -1.20
N GLY A 94 -5.11 -11.50 -0.01
CA GLY A 94 -5.92 -10.33 0.33
C GLY A 94 -5.09 -9.33 1.12
N PHE A 95 -5.17 -8.06 0.77
CA PHE A 95 -4.40 -6.96 1.37
C PHE A 95 -5.33 -6.02 2.14
N SER A 96 -4.78 -5.33 3.13
CA SER A 96 -5.44 -4.26 3.89
C SER A 96 -5.19 -2.89 3.25
N GLY A 97 -6.02 -1.93 3.65
CA GLY A 97 -5.95 -0.56 3.18
C GLY A 97 -7.06 -0.18 2.20
N GLY A 98 -7.20 1.13 2.00
CA GLY A 98 -8.20 1.70 1.10
C GLY A 98 -7.80 3.09 0.61
N VAL A 99 -8.42 3.48 -0.50
CA VAL A 99 -8.32 4.83 -1.05
C VAL A 99 -9.71 5.32 -1.40
N ARG A 100 -10.03 6.55 -0.98
CA ARG A 100 -11.28 7.24 -1.28
C ARG A 100 -10.98 8.45 -2.13
N PHE A 101 -11.63 8.55 -3.29
CA PHE A 101 -11.61 9.69 -4.19
C PHE A 101 -12.88 10.49 -4.02
N THR A 102 -12.75 11.81 -3.92
CA THR A 102 -13.87 12.74 -3.91
C THR A 102 -13.65 13.81 -4.97
N GLY A 103 -14.72 14.30 -5.60
CA GLY A 103 -14.65 15.34 -6.64
C GLY A 103 -16.02 15.90 -6.97
N HIS A 104 -16.05 17.01 -7.71
CA HIS A 104 -17.25 17.79 -8.02
C HIS A 104 -17.98 18.19 -6.73
N LYS A 105 -17.30 18.99 -5.92
CA LYS A 105 -17.89 19.50 -4.67
C LYS A 105 -19.04 20.45 -5.01
N LYS A 106 -20.21 20.19 -4.44
CA LYS A 106 -21.40 21.05 -4.57
C LYS A 106 -21.42 22.12 -3.49
N SER A 107 -22.31 23.09 -3.64
CA SER A 107 -22.52 24.20 -2.68
C SER A 107 -22.94 23.72 -1.29
N ASP A 108 -23.63 22.59 -1.19
CA ASP A 108 -24.03 21.96 0.08
C ASP A 108 -22.88 21.20 0.78
N GLY A 109 -21.68 21.21 0.19
CA GLY A 109 -20.50 20.52 0.70
C GLY A 109 -20.42 19.03 0.33
N SER A 110 -21.43 18.47 -0.34
CA SER A 110 -21.41 17.09 -0.84
C SER A 110 -20.58 16.96 -2.12
N TYR A 111 -20.22 15.72 -2.47
CA TYR A 111 -19.47 15.41 -3.69
C TYR A 111 -20.33 14.60 -4.66
N GLU A 112 -20.23 14.87 -5.97
CA GLU A 112 -20.86 14.01 -6.99
C GLU A 112 -20.03 12.76 -7.26
N LEU A 113 -18.70 12.91 -7.27
CA LEU A 113 -17.77 11.80 -7.31
C LEU A 113 -17.41 11.44 -5.87
N ASP A 114 -17.76 10.23 -5.46
CA ASP A 114 -17.33 9.62 -4.19
C ASP A 114 -17.14 8.13 -4.43
N LEU A 115 -15.87 7.72 -4.52
CA LEU A 115 -15.46 6.35 -4.86
C LEU A 115 -14.45 5.87 -3.83
N THR A 116 -14.76 4.78 -3.15
CA THR A 116 -13.82 4.09 -2.26
C THR A 116 -13.50 2.71 -2.82
N ILE A 117 -12.20 2.43 -2.94
CA ILE A 117 -11.65 1.13 -3.31
C ILE A 117 -10.83 0.63 -2.12
N SER A 118 -11.13 -0.56 -1.62
CA SER A 118 -10.45 -1.10 -0.44
C SER A 118 -10.32 -2.61 -0.46
N ARG A 119 -9.45 -3.13 0.40
CA ARG A 119 -9.19 -4.56 0.63
C ARG A 119 -8.97 -5.36 -0.67
N PRO A 120 -8.00 -4.95 -1.52
CA PRO A 120 -7.77 -5.65 -2.77
C PRO A 120 -7.35 -7.10 -2.50
N THR A 121 -7.81 -8.02 -3.34
CA THR A 121 -7.44 -9.43 -3.28
C THR A 121 -7.04 -9.92 -4.66
N VAL A 122 -5.86 -10.51 -4.78
CA VAL A 122 -5.43 -11.18 -6.01
C VAL A 122 -5.74 -12.67 -5.88
N ARG A 123 -6.41 -13.24 -6.88
CA ARG A 123 -6.60 -14.69 -7.03
C ARG A 123 -6.04 -15.14 -8.35
N ILE A 124 -5.23 -16.20 -8.33
CA ILE A 124 -4.68 -16.84 -9.51
C ILE A 124 -4.99 -18.32 -9.44
N GLN A 125 -5.58 -18.86 -10.51
CA GLN A 125 -5.89 -20.27 -10.64
C GLN A 125 -5.91 -20.65 -12.12
N GLY A 126 -5.30 -21.79 -12.47
CA GLY A 126 -5.28 -22.27 -13.85
C GLY A 126 -4.68 -21.28 -14.85
N GLY A 127 -3.65 -20.52 -14.44
CA GLY A 127 -3.00 -19.50 -15.26
C GLY A 127 -3.79 -18.20 -15.45
N SER A 128 -5.00 -18.09 -14.90
CA SER A 128 -5.83 -16.88 -14.96
C SER A 128 -5.75 -16.11 -13.64
N GLY A 129 -5.55 -14.80 -13.72
CA GLY A 129 -5.52 -13.90 -12.56
C GLY A 129 -6.71 -12.94 -12.53
N THR A 130 -7.21 -12.64 -11.34
CA THR A 130 -8.24 -11.61 -11.13
C THR A 130 -7.91 -10.80 -9.88
N LEU A 131 -7.96 -9.47 -10.03
CA LEU A 131 -7.94 -8.52 -8.92
C LEU A 131 -9.37 -8.24 -8.48
N TYR A 132 -9.63 -8.49 -7.21
CA TYR A 132 -10.87 -8.18 -6.52
C TYR A 132 -10.68 -6.97 -5.64
N ALA A 133 -11.74 -6.21 -5.38
CA ALA A 133 -11.74 -5.16 -4.36
C ALA A 133 -13.15 -4.92 -3.83
N ASP A 134 -13.22 -4.32 -2.64
CA ASP A 134 -14.47 -3.78 -2.14
C ASP A 134 -14.65 -2.36 -2.67
N MET A 135 -15.85 -2.12 -3.19
CA MET A 135 -16.19 -0.92 -3.92
C MET A 135 -17.37 -0.24 -3.25
N THR A 136 -17.20 1.02 -2.86
CA THR A 136 -18.32 1.92 -2.56
C THR A 136 -18.30 3.05 -3.56
N SER A 137 -19.36 3.22 -4.35
CA SER A 137 -19.42 4.24 -5.39
C SER A 137 -20.75 4.97 -5.37
N LYS A 138 -20.68 6.29 -5.55
CA LYS A 138 -21.82 7.16 -5.80
C LYS A 138 -22.09 7.27 -7.29
N GLU A 139 -23.32 6.96 -7.69
CA GLU A 139 -23.75 7.01 -9.09
C GLU A 139 -23.96 8.47 -9.54
N ARG A 140 -23.46 8.80 -10.74
CA ARG A 140 -23.62 10.14 -11.33
C ARG A 140 -25.09 10.43 -11.60
N GLY A 141 -25.53 11.64 -11.27
CA GLY A 141 -26.91 12.09 -11.51
C GLY A 141 -27.87 11.65 -10.40
N SER A 142 -28.06 10.34 -10.21
CA SER A 142 -28.98 9.83 -9.17
C SER A 142 -28.47 10.07 -7.75
N GLY A 143 -27.15 10.14 -7.56
CA GLY A 143 -26.51 10.29 -6.25
C GLY A 143 -26.62 9.04 -5.36
N ARG A 144 -27.17 7.93 -5.88
CA ARG A 144 -27.32 6.69 -5.14
C ARG A 144 -25.95 6.10 -4.82
N VAL A 145 -25.74 5.74 -3.56
CA VAL A 145 -24.52 5.06 -3.12
C VAL A 145 -24.74 3.56 -3.20
N THR A 146 -23.81 2.85 -3.83
CA THR A 146 -23.78 1.38 -3.90
C THR A 146 -22.52 0.88 -3.21
N THR A 147 -22.62 -0.23 -2.48
CA THR A 147 -21.48 -0.92 -1.89
C THR A 147 -21.51 -2.39 -2.30
N ALA A 148 -20.37 -2.90 -2.75
CA ALA A 148 -20.21 -4.29 -3.14
C ALA A 148 -18.85 -4.80 -2.64
N ALA A 149 -18.86 -5.96 -1.98
CA ALA A 149 -17.64 -6.60 -1.51
C ALA A 149 -17.07 -7.55 -2.57
N GLN A 150 -15.74 -7.58 -2.68
CA GLN A 150 -14.94 -8.47 -3.50
C GLN A 150 -15.49 -8.55 -4.93
N VAL A 151 -15.71 -7.37 -5.54
CA VAL A 151 -16.05 -7.24 -6.95
C VAL A 151 -14.87 -7.77 -7.75
N PRO A 152 -15.06 -8.68 -8.75
CA PRO A 152 -14.00 -9.07 -9.67
C PRO A 152 -13.67 -7.87 -10.55
N LEU A 153 -12.79 -6.99 -10.07
CA LEU A 153 -12.61 -5.65 -10.59
C LEU A 153 -11.85 -5.66 -11.92
N ALA A 154 -10.76 -6.43 -12.00
CA ALA A 154 -9.93 -6.50 -13.19
C ALA A 154 -9.41 -7.93 -13.43
N THR A 155 -9.32 -8.33 -14.70
CA THR A 155 -8.51 -9.48 -15.10
C THR A 155 -7.04 -9.10 -15.11
N LEU A 156 -6.17 -10.03 -14.73
CA LEU A 156 -4.72 -9.84 -14.70
C LEU A 156 -4.05 -10.65 -15.81
N GLY A 157 -3.21 -9.98 -16.59
CA GLY A 157 -2.46 -10.60 -17.68
C GLY A 157 -1.23 -11.33 -17.16
N LEU A 158 -1.33 -12.65 -16.98
CA LEU A 158 -0.26 -13.50 -16.46
C LEU A 158 0.56 -14.23 -17.53
N SER A 159 0.40 -13.86 -18.81
CA SER A 159 1.04 -14.54 -19.93
C SER A 159 2.55 -14.68 -19.72
N GLY A 160 3.04 -15.92 -19.71
CA GLY A 160 4.46 -16.24 -19.51
C GLY A 160 4.91 -16.36 -18.05
N ILE A 161 4.01 -16.16 -17.07
CA ILE A 161 4.31 -16.30 -15.65
C ILE A 161 3.90 -17.69 -15.18
N ASP A 162 4.88 -18.51 -14.81
CA ASP A 162 4.63 -19.77 -14.12
C ASP A 162 4.58 -19.53 -12.60
N MET A 163 3.39 -19.70 -12.02
CA MET A 163 3.18 -19.56 -10.58
C MET A 163 3.55 -20.83 -9.81
N ARG A 164 4.09 -21.87 -10.44
CA ARG A 164 4.52 -23.09 -9.73
C ARG A 164 5.93 -22.93 -9.15
N GLY A 165 6.19 -23.62 -8.05
CA GLY A 165 7.48 -23.59 -7.36
C GLY A 165 7.70 -22.33 -6.53
N GLY A 166 8.88 -21.73 -6.63
CA GLY A 166 9.22 -20.47 -5.97
C GLY A 166 9.66 -20.55 -4.51
N THR A 167 10.52 -19.61 -4.12
CA THR A 167 10.90 -19.29 -2.73
C THR A 167 10.03 -18.14 -2.22
N THR A 168 10.11 -17.85 -0.93
CA THR A 168 9.54 -16.60 -0.38
C THR A 168 10.51 -15.44 -0.59
N PRO A 169 10.04 -14.23 -0.92
CA PRO A 169 8.66 -13.85 -1.23
C PRO A 169 8.21 -14.29 -2.65
N VAL A 170 6.90 -14.45 -2.83
CA VAL A 170 6.27 -14.55 -4.15
C VAL A 170 6.03 -13.14 -4.67
N ALA A 171 6.66 -12.78 -5.79
CA ALA A 171 6.61 -11.44 -6.35
C ALA A 171 6.09 -11.44 -7.79
N LEU A 172 5.22 -10.48 -8.09
CA LEU A 172 4.75 -10.17 -9.44
C LEU A 172 4.94 -8.69 -9.71
N THR A 173 5.45 -8.34 -10.88
CA THR A 173 5.81 -6.95 -11.20
C THR A 173 5.13 -6.52 -12.47
N ASN A 174 4.51 -5.35 -12.44
CA ASN A 174 3.88 -4.68 -13.58
C ASN A 174 2.89 -5.56 -14.36
N ILE A 175 2.07 -6.33 -13.64
CA ILE A 175 1.05 -7.19 -14.22
C ILE A 175 -0.05 -6.33 -14.85
N PRO A 176 -0.29 -6.44 -16.18
CA PRO A 176 -1.36 -5.70 -16.83
C PRO A 176 -2.72 -6.03 -16.20
N ALA A 177 -3.54 -4.99 -15.99
CA ALA A 177 -4.88 -5.13 -15.43
C ALA A 177 -5.92 -4.55 -16.38
N THR A 178 -6.97 -5.32 -16.66
CA THR A 178 -8.05 -4.94 -17.58
C THR A 178 -9.38 -4.97 -16.85
N LEU A 179 -10.11 -3.85 -16.87
CA LEU A 179 -11.38 -3.70 -16.15
C LEU A 179 -12.43 -4.70 -16.63
N THR A 180 -13.10 -5.40 -15.72
CA THR A 180 -14.18 -6.33 -16.07
C THR A 180 -15.51 -5.60 -16.28
N ALA A 181 -16.54 -6.30 -16.75
CA ALA A 181 -17.90 -5.78 -16.81
C ALA A 181 -18.47 -5.43 -15.42
N GLN A 182 -18.23 -6.27 -14.42
CA GLN A 182 -18.63 -6.00 -13.04
C GLN A 182 -17.87 -4.81 -12.46
N GLY A 183 -16.56 -4.71 -12.74
CA GLY A 183 -15.72 -3.59 -12.35
C GLY A 183 -16.19 -2.27 -12.95
N ALA A 184 -16.50 -2.25 -14.24
CA ALA A 184 -17.08 -1.10 -14.94
C ALA A 184 -18.37 -0.59 -14.28
N LYS A 185 -19.27 -1.51 -13.90
CA LYS A 185 -20.49 -1.16 -13.15
C LYS A 185 -20.18 -0.53 -11.79
N SER A 186 -19.18 -1.05 -11.08
CA SER A 186 -18.76 -0.53 -9.76
C SER A 186 -17.98 0.79 -9.83
N PHE A 187 -17.40 1.14 -10.98
CA PHE A 187 -16.84 2.47 -11.29
C PHE A 187 -17.92 3.48 -11.71
N ALA A 188 -19.15 3.34 -11.19
CA ALA A 188 -20.32 4.15 -11.57
C ALA A 188 -20.57 4.28 -13.09
N GLY A 189 -20.09 3.31 -13.88
CA GLY A 189 -20.21 3.33 -15.34
C GLY A 189 -19.32 4.36 -16.06
N TYR A 190 -18.37 4.99 -15.39
CA TYR A 190 -17.44 5.96 -16.02
C TYR A 190 -16.51 5.31 -17.04
N TYR A 191 -16.22 4.02 -16.88
CA TYR A 191 -15.36 3.24 -17.76
C TYR A 191 -16.10 2.01 -18.26
N THR A 192 -15.79 1.60 -19.48
CA THR A 192 -16.35 0.39 -20.09
C THR A 192 -15.50 -0.84 -19.75
N ALA A 193 -16.11 -2.02 -19.79
CA ALA A 193 -15.38 -3.29 -19.73
C ALA A 193 -14.28 -3.33 -20.80
N GLY A 194 -13.13 -3.91 -20.48
CA GLY A 194 -11.97 -3.93 -21.36
C GLY A 194 -11.07 -2.69 -21.25
N THR A 195 -11.46 -1.67 -20.48
CA THR A 195 -10.61 -0.50 -20.24
C THR A 195 -9.30 -0.91 -19.54
N PRO A 196 -8.13 -0.57 -20.08
CA PRO A 196 -6.86 -0.78 -19.39
C PRO A 196 -6.78 0.07 -18.11
N LEU A 197 -6.38 -0.57 -17.03
CA LEU A 197 -6.05 0.05 -15.74
C LEU A 197 -4.53 0.16 -15.59
N ASP A 198 -4.07 0.85 -14.55
CA ASP A 198 -2.64 0.83 -14.23
C ASP A 198 -2.22 -0.59 -13.85
N PRO A 199 -1.00 -1.02 -14.20
CA PRO A 199 -0.52 -2.35 -13.88
C PRO A 199 -0.34 -2.53 -12.36
N VAL A 200 -0.44 -3.78 -11.91
CA VAL A 200 -0.37 -4.17 -10.50
C VAL A 200 0.97 -4.84 -10.21
N SER A 201 1.62 -4.47 -9.11
CA SER A 201 2.77 -5.20 -8.58
C SER A 201 2.48 -5.70 -7.17
N LEU A 202 3.03 -6.85 -6.78
CA LEU A 202 2.94 -7.36 -5.41
C LEU A 202 4.21 -8.11 -5.01
N SER A 203 4.47 -8.16 -3.71
CA SER A 203 5.45 -9.05 -3.07
C SER A 203 4.81 -9.56 -1.80
N VAL A 204 4.72 -10.89 -1.65
CA VAL A 204 4.12 -11.49 -0.45
C VAL A 204 4.99 -12.58 0.14
N ASP A 205 5.06 -12.58 1.46
CA ASP A 205 5.78 -13.61 2.19
C ASP A 205 4.92 -14.86 2.34
N THR A 206 5.55 -16.02 2.15
CA THR A 206 4.90 -17.32 2.28
C THR A 206 5.64 -18.19 3.28
N THR A 207 4.91 -18.77 4.21
CA THR A 207 5.43 -19.70 5.20
C THR A 207 4.87 -21.09 4.91
N GLY A 208 5.76 -22.09 4.82
CA GLY A 208 5.34 -23.49 4.74
C GLY A 208 4.79 -23.97 6.08
N PRO A 209 4.07 -25.10 6.12
CA PRO A 209 3.74 -25.75 7.39
C PRO A 209 5.05 -26.04 8.13
N ALA A 210 5.21 -25.45 9.31
CA ALA A 210 6.35 -25.73 10.16
C ALA A 210 6.44 -27.24 10.39
N ALA A 211 7.64 -27.82 10.27
CA ALA A 211 7.90 -29.10 10.92
C ALA A 211 7.51 -28.93 12.40
N LYS A 212 6.64 -29.82 12.91
CA LYS A 212 6.19 -29.77 14.31
C LYS A 212 7.40 -29.51 15.21
N PRO A 213 7.36 -28.49 16.09
CA PRO A 213 8.42 -28.29 17.04
C PRO A 213 8.63 -29.56 17.87
N SER A 214 9.85 -30.07 17.92
CA SER A 214 10.23 -31.00 18.99
C SER A 214 10.02 -30.27 20.31
N THR A 215 9.14 -30.81 21.14
CA THR A 215 8.86 -30.31 22.49
C THR A 215 10.15 -30.23 23.29
N SER A 216 10.57 -29.02 23.64
CA SER A 216 11.60 -28.75 24.65
C SER A 216 11.00 -27.85 25.74
N PRO A 217 11.39 -27.99 27.03
CA PRO A 217 10.52 -27.68 28.16
C PRO A 217 10.25 -26.19 28.36
N LYS A 218 9.03 -25.93 28.82
CA LYS A 218 8.53 -24.66 29.35
C LYS A 218 9.46 -24.08 30.44
N PRO A 219 9.91 -22.81 30.35
CA PRO A 219 10.53 -22.13 31.48
C PRO A 219 9.50 -21.94 32.60
N GLY A 220 9.90 -22.29 33.82
CA GLY A 220 9.07 -22.24 35.02
C GLY A 220 8.57 -20.84 35.34
N ASN A 221 7.31 -20.78 35.79
CA ASN A 221 6.73 -19.60 36.43
C ASN A 221 7.60 -19.23 37.65
N SER A 222 8.24 -18.07 37.61
CA SER A 222 8.58 -17.34 38.83
C SER A 222 7.53 -16.26 39.03
N ALA A 223 6.69 -16.44 40.04
CA ALA A 223 5.78 -15.41 40.52
C ALA A 223 6.48 -14.65 41.65
N GLU A 224 6.85 -13.39 41.40
CA GLU A 224 7.21 -12.42 42.45
C GLU A 224 6.11 -11.36 42.62
N PRO A 225 6.02 -10.71 43.79
CA PRO A 225 4.77 -10.19 44.32
C PRO A 225 4.32 -8.90 43.66
N LYS A 226 2.99 -8.74 43.60
CA LYS A 226 2.30 -7.51 43.20
C LYS A 226 2.70 -6.34 44.10
N LYS A 227 3.48 -5.39 43.58
CA LYS A 227 3.49 -4.01 44.10
C LYS A 227 2.26 -3.27 43.58
N LYS A 228 1.48 -2.71 44.50
CA LYS A 228 0.36 -1.80 44.19
C LYS A 228 0.90 -0.60 43.39
N SER A 229 0.36 -0.41 42.20
CA SER A 229 0.66 0.73 41.32
C SER A 229 0.01 2.00 41.85
N THR A 230 0.82 2.90 42.40
CA THR A 230 0.54 4.33 42.50
C THR A 230 0.71 4.96 41.12
N ALA A 231 -0.29 5.69 40.60
CA ALA A 231 -0.22 6.44 39.33
C ALA A 231 0.59 5.78 38.18
N GLY A 232 0.08 4.67 37.66
CA GLY A 232 0.10 4.26 36.25
C GLY A 232 1.41 4.32 35.43
N ARG A 233 2.55 3.89 35.97
CA ARG A 233 3.77 3.70 35.16
C ARG A 233 3.57 2.57 34.14
N PHE A 234 4.02 2.78 32.89
CA PHE A 234 4.03 1.77 31.83
C PHE A 234 5.38 1.70 31.13
N GLU A 235 5.66 0.57 30.50
CA GLU A 235 6.94 0.26 29.83
C GLU A 235 6.75 -0.32 28.42
N ASP A 236 5.50 -0.48 27.98
CA ASP A 236 5.18 -0.94 26.64
C ASP A 236 4.15 -0.02 25.99
N ALA A 237 4.61 0.69 24.97
CA ALA A 237 3.82 1.61 24.19
C ALA A 237 4.47 1.82 22.82
N ALA A 238 3.67 2.26 21.85
CA ALA A 238 4.12 2.66 20.54
C ALA A 238 3.40 3.92 20.09
N VAL A 239 4.12 4.80 19.40
CA VAL A 239 3.54 5.92 18.66
C VAL A 239 3.87 5.75 17.19
N ASP A 240 2.85 5.86 16.35
CA ASP A 240 2.95 5.75 14.90
C ASP A 240 2.64 7.10 14.27
N TRP A 241 3.56 7.60 13.44
CA TRP A 241 3.39 8.87 12.75
C TRP A 241 4.14 8.89 11.42
N GLY A 242 3.46 9.31 10.36
CA GLY A 242 4.05 9.39 9.01
C GLY A 242 4.83 10.67 8.71
N VAL A 243 4.85 11.65 9.62
CA VAL A 243 5.25 13.04 9.33
C VAL A 243 4.20 13.74 8.45
N ARG A 244 4.38 13.71 7.12
CA ARG A 244 3.40 14.22 6.16
C ARG A 244 3.56 13.47 4.85
N ARG A 245 2.45 13.01 4.28
CA ARG A 245 2.45 12.27 3.01
C ARG A 245 3.21 12.99 1.90
N THR A 246 2.87 14.26 1.63
CA THR A 246 3.51 15.03 0.54
C THR A 246 4.99 15.28 0.79
N PHE A 247 5.44 15.25 2.04
CA PHE A 247 6.87 15.33 2.36
C PHE A 247 7.58 14.03 2.00
N ARG A 248 7.01 12.87 2.36
CA ARG A 248 7.55 11.55 1.95
C ARG A 248 7.59 11.41 0.43
N GLU A 249 6.52 11.82 -0.25
CA GLU A 249 6.46 11.81 -1.72
C GLU A 249 7.51 12.70 -2.36
N TYR A 250 7.79 13.87 -1.80
CA TYR A 250 8.89 14.71 -2.25
C TYR A 250 10.25 14.01 -2.05
N VAL A 251 10.49 13.45 -0.84
CA VAL A 251 11.76 12.78 -0.50
C VAL A 251 12.06 11.65 -1.48
N THR A 252 11.14 10.73 -1.72
CA THR A 252 11.37 9.58 -2.62
C THR A 252 11.01 9.83 -4.08
N GLY A 253 10.39 10.97 -4.37
CA GLY A 253 9.92 11.32 -5.70
C GLY A 253 11.05 11.75 -6.63
N SER A 254 10.69 12.09 -7.87
CA SER A 254 11.63 12.53 -8.90
C SER A 254 12.38 13.82 -8.57
N ILE A 255 11.87 14.62 -7.63
CA ILE A 255 12.47 15.88 -7.19
C ILE A 255 13.51 15.61 -6.11
N GLY A 256 13.11 15.02 -4.97
CA GLY A 256 14.03 14.77 -3.87
C GLY A 256 15.04 13.66 -4.16
N GLN A 257 14.66 12.64 -4.94
CA GLN A 257 15.51 11.48 -5.28
C GLN A 257 16.26 10.90 -4.09
N GLY A 258 15.61 10.95 -2.95
CA GLY A 258 16.14 10.69 -1.64
C GLY A 258 15.57 9.41 -1.05
N LYS A 259 15.76 9.28 0.25
CA LYS A 259 15.27 8.15 1.05
C LYS A 259 15.11 8.56 2.50
N TRP A 260 14.42 7.71 3.25
CA TRP A 260 14.49 7.71 4.70
C TRP A 260 15.25 6.48 5.20
N THR A 261 15.83 6.61 6.38
CA THR A 261 16.44 5.52 7.12
C THR A 261 15.88 5.50 8.53
N LEU A 262 15.61 4.30 9.03
CA LEU A 262 15.14 4.06 10.39
C LEU A 262 16.26 3.46 11.23
N ALA A 263 16.36 3.91 12.46
CA ALA A 263 17.35 3.40 13.42
C ALA A 263 16.76 3.36 14.83
N ASP A 264 17.55 2.86 15.78
CA ASP A 264 17.23 2.83 17.22
C ASP A 264 15.93 2.09 17.55
N GLY A 265 15.54 1.13 16.70
CA GLY A 265 14.34 0.32 16.84
C GLY A 265 13.09 0.87 16.17
N ALA A 266 13.15 2.00 15.45
CA ALA A 266 12.04 2.45 14.63
C ALA A 266 11.71 1.41 13.53
N GLN A 267 10.42 1.26 13.21
CA GLN A 267 9.92 0.25 12.26
C GLN A 267 9.13 0.92 11.13
N ASP A 268 9.23 0.40 9.91
CA ASP A 268 8.57 0.93 8.72
C ASP A 268 7.22 0.24 8.49
N GLY A 269 6.13 1.02 8.53
CA GLY A 269 4.78 0.61 8.15
C GLY A 269 4.33 1.21 6.81
N GLY A 270 5.25 1.78 6.03
CA GLY A 270 5.00 2.40 4.73
C GLY A 270 4.54 3.84 4.86
N ALA A 271 3.27 4.05 5.21
CA ALA A 271 2.75 5.41 5.45
C ALA A 271 3.10 5.95 6.84
N LEU A 272 3.48 5.06 7.75
CA LEU A 272 3.67 5.35 9.16
C LEU A 272 5.01 4.80 9.62
N PHE A 273 5.73 5.56 10.43
CA PHE A 273 6.87 5.07 11.17
C PHE A 273 6.43 4.76 12.59
N ARG A 274 6.74 3.55 13.07
CA ARG A 274 6.51 3.18 14.47
C ARG A 274 7.73 3.45 15.30
N PHE A 275 7.52 4.17 16.40
CA PHE A 275 8.50 4.42 17.45
C PHE A 275 8.10 3.60 18.68
N PRO A 276 8.74 2.44 18.93
CA PRO A 276 8.30 1.49 19.94
C PRO A 276 8.95 1.74 21.30
N LYS A 277 8.77 0.78 22.22
CA LYS A 277 9.39 0.76 23.57
C LYS A 277 9.09 2.04 24.35
N GLY A 278 7.87 2.54 24.18
CA GLY A 278 7.38 3.71 24.87
C GLY A 278 7.24 3.43 26.36
N LYS A 279 7.81 4.31 27.17
CA LYS A 279 7.76 4.24 28.62
C LYS A 279 7.39 5.58 29.22
N GLY A 280 6.68 5.54 30.34
CA GLY A 280 6.16 6.77 30.91
C GLY A 280 5.20 6.56 32.05
N THR A 281 4.44 7.61 32.32
CA THR A 281 3.40 7.65 33.37
C THR A 281 2.08 8.11 32.77
N TYR A 282 1.01 7.41 33.12
CA TYR A 282 -0.36 7.80 32.82
C TYR A 282 -1.14 8.05 34.12
N ASP A 283 -1.74 9.22 34.21
CA ASP A 283 -2.64 9.60 35.29
C ASP A 283 -4.08 9.65 34.74
N PRO A 284 -4.93 8.67 35.09
CA PRO A 284 -6.30 8.60 34.60
C PRO A 284 -7.20 9.71 35.17
N GLU A 285 -6.94 10.18 36.39
CA GLU A 285 -7.75 11.22 37.04
C GLU A 285 -7.50 12.57 36.39
N ARG A 286 -6.22 12.88 36.15
CA ARG A 286 -5.80 14.13 35.51
C ARG A 286 -5.89 14.08 33.98
N LYS A 287 -6.12 12.89 33.41
CA LYS A 287 -6.04 12.61 31.97
C LYS A 287 -4.73 13.13 31.37
N THR A 288 -3.63 12.89 32.08
CA THR A 288 -2.29 13.30 31.66
C THR A 288 -1.42 12.09 31.35
N LEU A 289 -0.62 12.22 30.30
CA LEU A 289 0.37 11.22 29.90
C LEU A 289 1.69 11.93 29.60
N ALA A 290 2.80 11.35 30.04
CA ALA A 290 4.14 11.74 29.61
C ALA A 290 4.91 10.47 29.27
N ALA A 291 5.38 10.37 28.02
CA ALA A 291 6.00 9.16 27.52
C ALA A 291 7.15 9.45 26.57
N THR A 292 8.21 8.66 26.66
CA THR A 292 9.37 8.70 25.77
C THR A 292 9.43 7.42 24.95
N PHE A 293 9.76 7.51 23.67
CA PHE A 293 9.82 6.39 22.75
C PHE A 293 11.22 6.22 22.17
N ALA A 294 11.58 4.97 21.87
CA ALA A 294 12.78 4.65 21.12
C ALA A 294 12.57 4.88 19.62
N GLY A 295 13.67 4.93 18.88
CA GLY A 295 13.65 5.06 17.42
C GLY A 295 14.06 6.43 16.92
N SER A 296 14.59 6.43 15.70
CA SER A 296 14.85 7.64 14.92
C SER A 296 14.53 7.41 13.45
N VAL A 297 14.19 8.51 12.77
CA VAL A 297 14.01 8.54 11.32
C VAL A 297 14.86 9.68 10.75
N ARG A 298 15.62 9.40 9.69
CA ARG A 298 16.42 10.40 8.97
C ARG A 298 16.02 10.42 7.51
N PHE A 299 15.60 11.58 7.03
CA PHE A 299 15.28 11.86 5.64
C PHE A 299 16.47 12.55 4.98
N THR A 300 16.87 12.06 3.82
CA THR A 300 17.91 12.67 2.98
C THR A 300 17.41 12.83 1.57
N ALA A 301 17.72 13.94 0.90
CA ALA A 301 17.41 14.16 -0.51
C ALA A 301 18.60 14.78 -1.27
N HIS A 302 18.62 14.65 -2.59
CA HIS A 302 19.71 15.09 -3.46
C HIS A 302 19.89 16.61 -3.49
N ASP A 303 18.85 17.37 -3.18
CA ASP A 303 18.89 18.83 -3.08
C ASP A 303 19.46 19.36 -1.74
N GLY A 304 20.02 18.47 -0.92
CA GLY A 304 20.71 18.82 0.32
C GLY A 304 19.88 18.66 1.59
N LEU A 305 18.61 18.22 1.50
CA LEU A 305 17.83 17.88 2.69
C LEU A 305 18.57 16.83 3.53
N ASP A 306 18.79 17.13 4.81
CA ASP A 306 19.22 16.17 5.83
C ASP A 306 18.52 16.45 7.15
N LEU A 307 17.40 15.75 7.39
CA LEU A 307 16.55 15.93 8.55
C LEU A 307 16.46 14.63 9.34
N LYS A 308 16.98 14.62 10.57
CA LYS A 308 16.82 13.52 11.53
C LYS A 308 15.91 13.92 12.68
N LEU A 309 14.91 13.08 12.95
CA LEU A 309 14.01 13.15 14.10
C LEU A 309 14.31 11.98 15.06
N SER A 310 14.44 12.25 16.35
CA SER A 310 14.80 11.25 17.36
C SER A 310 14.27 11.57 18.76
N ARG A 311 14.40 10.63 19.70
CA ARG A 311 13.90 10.72 21.10
C ARG A 311 12.48 11.30 21.16
N PHE A 312 11.54 10.61 20.54
CA PHE A 312 10.16 11.06 20.48
C PHE A 312 9.53 11.09 21.87
N VAL A 313 8.76 12.14 22.13
CA VAL A 313 8.03 12.36 23.39
C VAL A 313 6.58 12.66 23.08
N VAL A 314 5.67 11.96 23.76
CA VAL A 314 4.25 12.29 23.74
C VAL A 314 3.86 12.84 25.10
N ALA A 315 3.24 14.01 25.10
CA ALA A 315 2.60 14.60 26.26
C ALA A 315 1.10 14.78 25.98
N LEU A 316 0.23 14.22 26.84
CA LEU A 316 -1.20 14.46 26.83
C LEU A 316 -1.59 15.32 28.03
N LYS A 317 -2.41 16.35 27.78
CA LYS A 317 -3.04 17.16 28.83
C LYS A 317 -4.43 17.58 28.37
N SER A 318 -5.44 17.30 29.21
CA SER A 318 -6.82 17.77 28.99
C SER A 318 -7.38 17.41 27.60
N GLY A 319 -7.12 16.19 27.13
CA GLY A 319 -7.62 15.69 25.83
C GLY A 319 -6.90 16.25 24.59
N ARG A 320 -5.76 16.93 24.78
CA ARG A 320 -4.85 17.38 23.71
C ARG A 320 -3.49 16.72 23.86
N GLY A 321 -2.98 16.18 22.77
CA GLY A 321 -1.64 15.61 22.70
C GLY A 321 -0.66 16.52 21.96
N THR A 322 0.61 16.42 22.34
CA THR A 322 1.74 17.01 21.62
C THR A 322 2.78 15.91 21.38
N LEU A 323 3.19 15.74 20.12
CA LEU A 323 4.31 14.89 19.74
C LEU A 323 5.53 15.79 19.51
N SER A 324 6.59 15.53 20.27
CA SER A 324 7.86 16.25 20.19
C SER A 324 9.00 15.31 19.83
N ALA A 325 10.08 15.84 19.27
CA ALA A 325 11.30 15.09 18.99
C ALA A 325 12.51 16.01 19.11
N ASP A 326 13.70 15.45 19.27
CA ASP A 326 14.89 16.21 18.87
C ASP A 326 15.03 16.19 17.37
N VAL A 327 15.50 17.31 16.87
CA VAL A 327 15.68 17.60 15.46
C VAL A 327 17.15 17.86 15.22
N LEU A 328 17.73 17.13 14.29
CA LEU A 328 19.00 17.48 13.66
C LEU A 328 18.70 17.87 12.21
N SER A 329 18.94 19.12 11.87
CA SER A 329 18.78 19.66 10.51
C SER A 329 20.04 20.46 10.18
N ASP A 330 20.65 20.18 9.03
CA ASP A 330 21.85 20.88 8.54
C ASP A 330 22.97 20.96 9.59
N GLY A 331 23.20 19.87 10.33
CA GLY A 331 24.21 19.79 11.39
C GLY A 331 23.83 20.47 12.71
N LYS A 332 22.69 21.17 12.79
CA LYS A 332 22.22 21.83 14.01
C LYS A 332 21.22 20.95 14.77
N ALA A 333 21.56 20.60 16.01
CA ALA A 333 20.69 19.84 16.90
C ALA A 333 19.84 20.77 17.79
N THR A 334 18.53 20.60 17.78
CA THR A 334 17.57 21.25 18.69
C THR A 334 16.80 20.18 19.44
N ARG A 335 16.71 20.30 20.77
CA ARG A 335 16.08 19.28 21.61
C ARG A 335 14.60 19.53 21.82
N SER A 336 13.83 18.44 21.91
CA SER A 336 12.41 18.45 22.32
C SER A 336 11.54 19.49 21.60
N VAL A 337 11.69 19.61 20.28
CA VAL A 337 10.87 20.49 19.45
C VAL A 337 9.45 19.94 19.38
N PRO A 338 8.42 20.70 19.75
CA PRO A 338 7.03 20.26 19.60
C PRO A 338 6.68 20.27 18.12
N LEU A 339 6.52 19.10 17.49
CA LEU A 339 6.31 19.01 16.04
C LEU A 339 4.85 19.18 15.67
N VAL A 340 3.96 18.42 16.32
CA VAL A 340 2.52 18.43 16.04
C VAL A 340 1.68 18.37 17.31
N THR A 341 0.46 18.90 17.23
CA THR A 341 -0.60 18.69 18.21
C THR A 341 -1.73 17.86 17.63
N PHE A 342 -2.39 17.05 18.45
CA PHE A 342 -3.48 16.17 18.02
C PHE A 342 -4.56 16.05 19.09
N ALA A 343 -5.76 15.65 18.69
CA ALA A 343 -6.88 15.41 19.61
C ALA A 343 -6.75 14.04 20.28
N ALA A 344 -6.97 13.98 21.60
CA ALA A 344 -6.87 12.75 22.41
C ALA A 344 -8.00 12.67 23.45
N LYS A 345 -9.20 13.18 23.11
CA LYS A 345 -10.33 13.30 24.04
C LYS A 345 -10.78 11.95 24.61
N ASP A 346 -10.69 10.90 23.80
CA ASP A 346 -11.17 9.55 24.12
C ASP A 346 -10.04 8.62 24.58
N PHE A 347 -8.87 9.16 24.92
CA PHE A 347 -7.71 8.37 25.34
C PHE A 347 -7.87 7.89 26.78
N ALA A 348 -8.44 6.69 26.92
CA ALA A 348 -8.63 6.00 28.19
C ALA A 348 -8.30 4.50 28.03
N PRO A 349 -7.63 3.88 29.01
CA PRO A 349 -7.39 2.44 29.00
C PRO A 349 -8.70 1.65 29.01
N LYS A 350 -8.81 0.68 28.10
CA LYS A 350 -9.84 -0.35 28.09
C LYS A 350 -9.14 -1.71 28.07
N ASN A 351 -9.49 -2.60 29.00
CA ASN A 351 -8.86 -3.93 29.12
C ASN A 351 -7.32 -3.87 29.18
N GLY A 352 -6.77 -2.91 29.93
CA GLY A 352 -5.33 -2.73 30.05
C GLY A 352 -4.64 -2.04 28.87
N LEU A 353 -5.36 -1.61 27.83
CA LEU A 353 -4.80 -0.94 26.65
C LEU A 353 -5.50 0.41 26.40
N ALA A 354 -4.74 1.50 26.36
CA ALA A 354 -5.24 2.79 25.87
C ALA A 354 -4.79 2.97 24.41
N VAL A 355 -5.74 3.22 23.51
CA VAL A 355 -5.46 3.38 22.07
C VAL A 355 -6.07 4.68 21.56
N LEU A 356 -5.28 5.38 20.77
CA LEU A 356 -5.69 6.45 19.88
C LEU A 356 -5.34 6.01 18.47
N THR A 357 -6.32 5.93 17.58
CA THR A 357 -6.12 5.50 16.19
C THR A 357 -6.29 6.70 15.28
N GLU A 358 -5.28 6.96 14.46
CA GLU A 358 -5.28 7.97 13.40
C GLU A 358 -5.86 9.33 13.84
N ALA A 359 -5.44 9.85 15.00
CA ALA A 359 -5.89 11.15 15.47
C ALA A 359 -5.38 12.26 14.55
N PRO A 360 -6.27 13.13 14.02
CA PRO A 360 -5.86 14.26 13.19
C PRO A 360 -4.83 15.14 13.91
N ALA A 361 -3.74 15.42 13.21
CA ALA A 361 -2.62 16.18 13.75
C ALA A 361 -2.38 17.46 12.94
N THR A 362 -1.99 18.53 13.64
CA THR A 362 -1.67 19.83 13.05
C THR A 362 -0.25 20.23 13.42
N LEU A 363 0.46 20.81 12.45
CA LEU A 363 1.82 21.31 12.62
C LEU A 363 1.85 22.49 13.59
N THR A 364 2.79 22.50 14.53
CA THR A 364 2.98 23.65 15.42
C THR A 364 3.79 24.75 14.72
N ALA A 365 3.91 25.92 15.36
CA ALA A 365 4.81 26.97 14.89
C ALA A 365 6.29 26.57 14.94
N ASP A 366 6.72 25.79 15.93
CA ASP A 366 8.11 25.33 16.01
C ASP A 366 8.37 24.16 15.06
N GLY A 367 7.40 23.26 14.88
CA GLY A 367 7.44 22.23 13.85
C GLY A 367 7.55 22.82 12.45
N ALA A 368 6.84 23.91 12.14
CA ALA A 368 6.95 24.60 10.86
C ALA A 368 8.40 25.07 10.55
N LYS A 369 9.15 25.53 11.55
CA LYS A 369 10.55 25.94 11.40
C LYS A 369 11.45 24.76 11.00
N VAL A 370 11.14 23.55 11.46
CA VAL A 370 11.90 22.32 11.12
C VAL A 370 11.83 22.02 9.63
N PHE A 371 10.71 22.33 8.97
CA PHE A 371 10.52 22.09 7.54
C PHE A 371 10.84 23.33 6.70
N GLY A 372 11.78 24.18 7.14
CA GLY A 372 12.18 25.38 6.40
C GLY A 372 11.03 26.38 6.14
N SER A 373 9.98 26.36 6.96
CA SER A 373 8.73 27.13 6.75
C SER A 373 7.97 26.81 5.45
N LEU A 374 8.27 25.68 4.78
CA LEU A 374 7.50 25.17 3.63
C LEU A 374 6.03 24.96 3.99
N TYR A 375 5.76 24.60 5.25
CA TYR A 375 4.43 24.39 5.80
C TYR A 375 4.18 25.41 6.91
N LYS A 376 2.98 26.01 6.90
CA LYS A 376 2.57 26.97 7.93
C LYS A 376 2.12 26.24 9.19
N ALA A 377 2.22 26.90 10.34
CA ALA A 377 1.56 26.43 11.56
C ALA A 377 0.07 26.17 11.31
N GLY A 378 -0.48 25.13 11.91
CA GLY A 378 -1.85 24.67 11.68
C GLY A 378 -2.04 23.81 10.42
N THR A 379 -1.02 23.65 9.58
CA THR A 379 -1.09 22.73 8.43
C THR A 379 -1.42 21.32 8.91
N ALA A 380 -2.37 20.67 8.25
CA ALA A 380 -2.70 19.28 8.52
C ALA A 380 -1.50 18.37 8.17
N MET A 381 -1.11 17.55 9.13
CA MET A 381 -0.04 16.56 9.03
C MET A 381 -0.65 15.16 9.00
N ASP A 382 0.19 14.14 8.79
CA ASP A 382 -0.30 12.78 8.92
C ASP A 382 -0.79 12.54 10.36
N PRO A 383 -1.87 11.78 10.53
CA PRO A 383 -2.46 11.55 11.84
C PRO A 383 -1.51 10.77 12.75
N VAL A 384 -1.67 10.94 14.06
CA VAL A 384 -0.89 10.26 15.09
C VAL A 384 -1.71 9.11 15.66
N SER A 385 -1.15 7.91 15.69
CA SER A 385 -1.69 6.79 16.48
C SER A 385 -0.82 6.54 17.70
N LEU A 386 -1.43 6.25 18.84
CA LEU A 386 -0.75 6.01 20.11
C LEU A 386 -1.38 4.79 20.78
N ALA A 387 -0.59 3.81 21.16
CA ALA A 387 -1.02 2.67 21.96
C ALA A 387 -0.17 2.55 23.22
N VAL A 388 -0.80 2.40 24.37
CA VAL A 388 -0.15 2.30 25.68
C VAL A 388 -0.71 1.11 26.44
N ALA A 389 0.13 0.11 26.69
CA ALA A 389 -0.20 -1.02 27.53
C ALA A 389 -0.04 -0.62 29.00
N THR A 390 -1.17 -0.50 29.69
CA THR A 390 -1.24 -0.23 31.13
C THR A 390 -1.22 -1.51 31.98
N GLU A 391 -1.36 -2.68 31.34
CA GLU A 391 -1.22 -4.00 31.97
C GLU A 391 -0.26 -4.87 31.15
N ALA A 392 0.50 -5.74 31.81
CA ALA A 392 1.54 -6.57 31.16
C ALA A 392 1.03 -7.54 30.08
N LYS A 393 -0.25 -7.89 30.10
CA LYS A 393 -0.88 -8.80 29.12
C LYS A 393 -1.48 -8.08 27.90
N ALA A 394 -1.53 -6.75 27.92
CA ALA A 394 -2.13 -5.99 26.83
C ALA A 394 -1.17 -5.97 25.64
N ALA A 395 -1.63 -6.46 24.48
CA ALA A 395 -0.85 -6.44 23.26
C ALA A 395 -1.10 -5.14 22.48
N LEU A 396 -0.02 -4.52 21.99
CA LEU A 396 -0.13 -3.36 21.11
C LEU A 396 -0.70 -3.77 19.74
N PRO A 397 -1.43 -2.88 19.04
CA PRO A 397 -1.85 -3.11 17.67
C PRO A 397 -0.67 -3.41 16.75
N ALA A 398 -0.79 -4.37 15.84
CA ALA A 398 0.24 -4.67 14.85
C ALA A 398 0.47 -3.47 13.91
N LEU A 399 1.72 -3.27 13.48
CA LEU A 399 2.06 -2.32 12.41
C LEU A 399 1.63 -2.92 11.06
N PRO A 400 1.28 -2.10 10.05
CA PRO A 400 1.24 -2.55 8.66
C PRO A 400 2.47 -3.40 8.31
N ASP A 401 2.22 -4.60 7.82
CA ASP A 401 3.26 -5.56 7.43
C ASP A 401 3.46 -5.46 5.92
N LEU A 402 4.57 -4.86 5.52
CA LEU A 402 4.89 -4.65 4.12
C LEU A 402 5.44 -5.91 3.42
N GLY A 403 5.73 -6.96 4.20
CA GLY A 403 6.50 -8.12 3.77
C GLY A 403 7.92 -7.80 3.36
N SER A 404 8.62 -8.84 2.95
CA SER A 404 10.01 -8.75 2.48
C SER A 404 10.06 -8.26 1.04
N ASP A 405 11.06 -7.44 0.74
CA ASP A 405 11.41 -7.15 -0.65
C ASP A 405 11.95 -8.44 -1.29
N ALA A 406 11.55 -8.71 -2.53
CA ALA A 406 12.21 -9.74 -3.32
C ALA A 406 13.66 -9.32 -3.50
N SER A 407 14.59 -10.10 -2.95
CA SER A 407 16.02 -9.88 -3.18
C SER A 407 16.22 -9.90 -4.71
N ALA A 408 16.71 -8.80 -5.27
CA ALA A 408 17.11 -8.78 -6.66
C ALA A 408 18.26 -9.79 -6.80
N SER A 409 17.95 -10.98 -7.34
CA SER A 409 19.00 -11.83 -7.89
C SER A 409 19.75 -10.95 -8.90
N PRO A 410 21.09 -10.88 -8.85
CA PRO A 410 21.84 -10.02 -9.75
C PRO A 410 21.39 -10.33 -11.18
N SER A 411 20.85 -9.32 -11.86
CA SER A 411 20.59 -9.42 -13.29
C SER A 411 21.91 -9.80 -13.93
N PRO A 412 22.00 -10.87 -14.74
CA PRO A 412 23.22 -11.13 -15.49
C PRO A 412 23.54 -9.87 -16.29
N GLU A 413 24.77 -9.39 -16.15
CA GLU A 413 25.34 -8.35 -17.00
C GLU A 413 25.04 -8.72 -18.46
N PRO A 414 24.53 -7.79 -19.29
CA PRO A 414 24.40 -8.05 -20.70
C PRO A 414 25.82 -8.24 -21.26
N THR A 415 26.20 -9.49 -21.52
CA THR A 415 27.37 -9.82 -22.32
C THR A 415 27.19 -9.15 -23.68
N GLY A 416 28.11 -8.22 -23.99
CA GLY A 416 28.03 -7.37 -25.15
C GLY A 416 27.88 -8.14 -26.46
N SER A 417 27.05 -7.59 -27.35
CA SER A 417 27.04 -7.92 -28.78
C SER A 417 27.30 -6.64 -29.58
N PRO A 418 28.06 -6.68 -30.69
CA PRO A 418 28.76 -5.52 -31.23
C PRO A 418 27.84 -4.48 -31.86
N ALA A 419 28.19 -3.21 -31.67
CA ALA A 419 27.53 -2.05 -32.25
C ALA A 419 27.51 -2.09 -33.78
N ALA A 420 26.31 -2.08 -34.36
CA ALA A 420 26.11 -1.69 -35.75
C ALA A 420 26.07 -0.14 -35.82
N LYS A 421 27.02 0.40 -36.59
CA LYS A 421 27.24 1.83 -36.87
C LYS A 421 26.00 2.43 -37.58
N ALA A 422 25.34 3.40 -36.97
CA ALA A 422 24.40 4.29 -37.66
C ALA A 422 25.11 5.61 -38.01
N ALA A 423 24.96 6.05 -39.25
CA ALA A 423 25.58 7.26 -39.81
C ALA A 423 24.92 8.56 -39.29
N PRO A 424 25.63 9.71 -39.29
CA PRO A 424 25.16 10.94 -38.68
C PRO A 424 24.27 11.76 -39.61
N VAL A 425 23.22 12.38 -39.05
CA VAL A 425 22.42 13.44 -39.69
C VAL A 425 22.84 14.77 -39.04
N PRO A 426 23.15 15.84 -39.79
CA PRO A 426 23.70 17.06 -39.20
C PRO A 426 22.61 17.91 -38.54
N THR A 427 22.87 18.30 -37.29
CA THR A 427 22.09 19.29 -36.52
C THR A 427 22.69 20.67 -36.76
N ALA A 428 21.91 21.59 -37.33
CA ALA A 428 22.28 23.00 -37.40
C ALA A 428 22.07 23.65 -36.02
N ALA A 429 23.14 24.28 -35.52
CA ALA A 429 23.18 25.01 -34.26
C ALA A 429 22.57 26.41 -34.42
N GLU A 430 21.91 26.89 -33.37
CA GLU A 430 21.62 28.32 -33.21
C GLU A 430 22.17 28.75 -31.84
N LYS A 431 23.07 29.73 -31.88
CA LYS A 431 23.55 30.52 -30.75
C LYS A 431 23.18 31.98 -31.00
N ASP A 432 22.68 32.61 -29.94
CA ASP A 432 22.72 34.04 -29.53
C ASP A 432 22.36 35.09 -30.61
N ASP A 433 21.54 36.10 -30.35
CA ASP A 433 21.74 37.09 -29.29
C ASP A 433 20.60 38.14 -29.30
N GLY A 434 20.46 38.90 -28.20
CA GLY A 434 20.10 40.32 -28.28
C GLY A 434 18.62 40.76 -28.38
N SER A 435 18.18 41.47 -27.34
CA SER A 435 16.91 42.22 -27.26
C SER A 435 16.77 43.37 -28.29
N ARG A 436 15.55 43.62 -28.80
CA ARG A 436 14.80 44.91 -28.70
C ARG A 436 13.55 44.96 -29.61
N THR A 437 12.43 45.27 -28.98
CA THR A 437 11.34 46.18 -29.38
C THR A 437 10.91 46.28 -30.85
N GLY A 438 9.68 45.82 -31.12
CA GLY A 438 8.70 46.53 -31.95
C GLY A 438 8.56 46.07 -33.41
N LEU A 439 7.44 45.42 -33.73
CA LEU A 439 6.44 45.98 -34.64
C LEU A 439 5.15 45.14 -34.64
N TYR A 440 4.03 45.84 -34.59
CA TYR A 440 2.69 45.33 -34.86
C TYR A 440 2.55 44.99 -36.35
N LEU A 441 1.91 43.86 -36.68
CA LEU A 441 0.69 43.76 -37.50
C LEU A 441 0.50 42.35 -38.11
N ALA A 442 -0.77 41.93 -38.08
CA ALA A 442 -1.45 41.01 -38.97
C ALA A 442 -1.07 39.52 -38.94
N LEU A 443 -1.92 38.70 -38.31
CA LEU A 443 -2.92 37.89 -39.03
C LEU A 443 -3.75 37.08 -38.01
N GLY A 444 -4.98 37.55 -37.77
CA GLY A 444 -6.03 36.73 -37.17
C GLY A 444 -6.72 35.92 -38.26
N GLY A 445 -6.99 34.64 -37.99
CA GLY A 445 -7.81 33.82 -38.88
C GLY A 445 -7.59 32.31 -38.76
N ALA A 446 -7.96 31.71 -37.63
CA ALA A 446 -8.31 30.28 -37.56
C ALA A 446 -8.98 29.97 -36.21
N GLY A 447 -10.27 30.27 -36.11
CA GLY A 447 -11.05 29.93 -34.92
C GLY A 447 -12.53 30.16 -35.16
N LEU A 448 -13.17 29.30 -35.97
CA LEU A 448 -14.62 29.18 -36.09
C LEU A 448 -15.01 27.95 -36.94
N LEU A 449 -14.76 26.74 -36.45
CA LEU A 449 -15.32 25.50 -37.04
C LEU A 449 -15.69 24.46 -35.96
N ALA A 450 -16.54 24.83 -34.99
CA ALA A 450 -17.24 23.86 -34.14
C ALA A 450 -18.55 24.40 -33.53
N ALA A 451 -19.24 25.33 -34.20
CA ALA A 451 -20.52 25.88 -33.72
C ALA A 451 -21.66 25.85 -34.76
N ALA A 452 -21.51 25.09 -35.86
CA ALA A 452 -22.52 24.98 -36.92
C ALA A 452 -23.27 23.62 -36.96
N ALA A 453 -22.93 22.65 -36.09
CA ALA A 453 -23.56 21.32 -36.10
C ALA A 453 -24.77 21.18 -35.14
N VAL A 454 -24.98 22.12 -34.22
CA VAL A 454 -26.06 22.02 -33.19
C VAL A 454 -27.35 22.73 -33.62
N THR A 455 -27.27 23.74 -34.49
CA THR A 455 -28.45 24.53 -34.89
C THR A 455 -29.30 23.83 -35.96
N VAL A 456 -28.71 22.97 -36.79
CA VAL A 456 -29.43 22.25 -37.87
C VAL A 456 -30.22 21.05 -37.33
N LEU A 457 -29.77 20.42 -36.24
CA LEU A 457 -30.45 19.26 -35.64
C LEU A 457 -31.67 19.64 -34.79
N LEU A 458 -31.73 20.88 -34.30
CA LEU A 458 -32.86 21.42 -33.53
C LEU A 458 -34.00 21.95 -34.41
N LEU A 459 -33.73 22.33 -35.67
CA LEU A 459 -34.77 22.78 -36.62
C LEU A 459 -35.48 21.63 -37.35
N VAL A 460 -34.84 20.47 -37.53
CA VAL A 460 -35.46 19.30 -38.19
C VAL A 460 -36.41 18.52 -37.27
N ARG A 461 -36.29 18.68 -35.94
CA ARG A 461 -37.18 18.03 -34.96
C ARG A 461 -38.51 18.75 -34.72
N ARG A 462 -38.70 19.97 -35.23
CA ARG A 462 -39.92 20.76 -35.01
C ARG A 462 -41.03 20.60 -36.08
N ASN A 463 -40.77 19.89 -37.18
CA ASN A 463 -41.71 19.76 -38.30
C ASN A 463 -42.00 18.29 -38.69
N ARG A 464 -42.45 17.44 -37.76
CA ARG A 464 -43.14 16.20 -38.14
C ARG A 464 -44.59 16.24 -37.64
N PRO A 465 -45.59 16.10 -38.52
CA PRO A 465 -46.99 16.01 -38.12
C PRO A 465 -47.29 14.63 -37.50
N SER A 466 -48.16 14.61 -36.49
CA SER A 466 -48.71 13.40 -35.88
C SER A 466 -49.59 12.63 -36.87
N PRO A 467 -49.63 11.29 -36.85
CA PRO A 467 -50.65 10.51 -37.53
C PRO A 467 -51.95 10.50 -36.72
N ASP A 468 -53.08 10.73 -37.39
CA ASP A 468 -54.43 10.66 -36.86
C ASP A 468 -54.83 9.24 -36.44
N ALA A 469 -55.74 9.20 -35.46
CA ALA A 469 -56.41 8.02 -34.96
C ALA A 469 -57.60 7.61 -35.85
N SER A 470 -57.75 6.30 -36.04
CA SER A 470 -59.03 5.59 -36.19
C SER A 470 -58.88 4.17 -35.67
#